data_AF-A0A7I2V3G5-F1
#
_entry.id   AF-A0A7I2V3G5-F1
#
_cell.length_a   1.000
_cell.length_b   1.000
_cell.length_c   1.000
_cell.angle_alpha   90.00
_cell.angle_beta   90.00
_cell.angle_gamma   90.00
#
_symmetry.space_group_name_H-M   'P 1'
#
loop_
_entity.id
_entity.type
_entity.pdbx_description
1 polymer ?
#
loop_
_entity_poly.entity_id
_entity_poly.type
_entity_poly.pdbx_seq_one_letter_code
_entity_poly.pdbx_strand_id
1 'polypeptide(L)'
;MEDSMDMDMSPLRPQNYLFGCELKADKDYHFKVDNDENEHQLSLRTVSLGAGAKDELHIVEAEAMNYEGSPIKVTLATLKMSWKPNSSIM
;
A
#
# COMPACT_ATOMS: atom_id res chain seq x y z
N MET A 1 21.92 -41.16 -16.56
CA MET A 1 21.15 -40.56 -15.46
C MET A 1 21.72 -39.19 -15.22
N GLU A 2 21.41 -38.24 -16.11
CA GLU A 2 21.63 -36.81 -15.94
C GLU A 2 20.60 -36.15 -16.86
N ASP A 3 19.35 -36.10 -16.40
CA ASP A 3 18.33 -35.26 -17.03
C ASP A 3 18.40 -33.93 -16.28
N SER A 4 19.23 -33.04 -16.80
CA SER A 4 19.45 -31.71 -16.26
C SER A 4 18.12 -30.96 -16.34
N MET A 5 17.52 -30.72 -15.18
CA MET A 5 16.39 -29.80 -15.05
C MET A 5 16.87 -28.43 -15.53
N ASP A 6 16.58 -28.09 -16.77
CA ASP A 6 16.61 -26.74 -17.30
C ASP A 6 15.47 -26.00 -16.60
N MET A 7 15.71 -25.63 -15.34
CA MET A 7 14.88 -24.67 -14.61
C MET A 7 15.02 -23.39 -15.43
N ASP A 8 13.95 -23.01 -16.11
CA ASP A 8 13.82 -21.73 -16.78
C ASP A 8 14.17 -20.61 -15.79
N MET A 9 15.46 -20.21 -15.80
CA MET A 9 16.07 -19.20 -14.93
C MET A 9 15.80 -17.79 -15.45
N SER A 10 14.73 -17.61 -16.23
CA SER A 10 14.29 -16.28 -16.60
C SER A 10 13.83 -15.54 -15.34
N PRO A 11 14.32 -14.32 -15.09
CA PRO A 11 13.95 -13.57 -13.90
C PRO A 11 12.44 -13.37 -13.91
N LEU A 12 11.75 -13.96 -12.92
CA LEU A 12 10.32 -13.81 -12.73
C LEU A 12 10.03 -12.32 -12.58
N ARG A 13 9.38 -11.74 -13.59
CA ARG A 13 8.97 -10.34 -13.53
C ARG A 13 7.89 -10.20 -12.46
N PRO A 14 7.96 -9.17 -11.58
CA PRO A 14 6.91 -8.93 -10.60
C PRO A 14 5.56 -8.82 -11.29
N GLN A 15 4.58 -9.57 -10.78
CA GLN A 15 3.20 -9.45 -11.22
C GLN A 15 2.59 -8.20 -10.58
N ASN A 16 2.00 -7.33 -11.38
CA ASN A 16 1.43 -6.07 -10.91
C ASN A 16 -0.09 -6.17 -10.83
N TYR A 17 -0.64 -5.89 -9.65
CA TYR A 17 -2.07 -5.89 -9.40
C TYR A 17 -2.54 -4.51 -8.92
N LEU A 18 -3.80 -4.19 -9.20
CA LEU A 18 -4.41 -2.96 -8.71
C LEU A 18 -4.87 -3.16 -7.27
N PHE A 19 -4.47 -2.21 -6.41
CA PHE A 19 -4.93 -2.12 -5.03
C PHE A 19 -5.71 -0.82 -4.80
N GLY A 20 -6.78 -0.90 -4.01
CA GLY A 20 -7.54 0.26 -3.56
C GLY A 20 -8.30 -0.03 -2.27
N CYS A 21 -8.45 0.98 -1.41
CA CYS A 21 -9.22 0.88 -0.19
C CYS A 21 -9.94 2.21 0.11
N GLU A 22 -10.98 2.15 0.94
CA GLU A 22 -11.70 3.31 1.45
C GLU A 22 -11.57 3.35 2.97
N LEU A 23 -11.08 4.47 3.49
CA LEU A 23 -10.92 4.74 4.92
C LEU A 23 -12.02 5.68 5.41
N LYS A 24 -12.47 5.48 6.65
CA LYS A 24 -13.40 6.36 7.38
C LYS A 24 -12.93 6.53 8.82
N ALA A 25 -13.52 7.46 9.56
CA ALA A 25 -13.14 7.70 10.96
C ALA A 25 -13.27 6.46 11.86
N ASP A 26 -14.16 5.54 11.52
CA ASP A 26 -14.46 4.29 12.22
C ASP A 26 -13.99 3.04 11.45
N LYS A 27 -13.26 3.22 10.35
CA LYS A 27 -12.86 2.12 9.46
C LYS A 27 -11.44 2.30 8.94
N ASP A 28 -10.56 1.41 9.39
CA ASP A 28 -9.23 1.21 8.84
C ASP A 28 -9.19 0.11 7.76
N TYR A 29 -8.01 -0.11 7.19
CA TYR A 29 -7.76 -1.20 6.26
C TYR A 29 -6.48 -1.94 6.64
N HIS A 30 -6.60 -3.26 6.81
CA HIS A 30 -5.48 -4.14 7.09
C HIS A 30 -5.07 -4.89 5.82
N PHE A 31 -3.96 -4.48 5.21
CA PHE A 31 -3.36 -5.24 4.12
C PHE A 31 -2.65 -6.47 4.68
N LYS A 32 -3.10 -7.66 4.30
CA LYS A 32 -2.51 -8.95 4.66
C LYS A 32 -2.39 -9.79 3.40
N VAL A 33 -1.31 -10.54 3.30
CA VAL A 33 -1.06 -11.47 2.21
C VAL A 33 -1.04 -12.89 2.79
N ASP A 34 -1.40 -13.86 1.96
CA ASP A 34 -1.31 -15.26 2.35
C ASP A 34 0.16 -15.66 2.50
N ASN A 35 0.41 -16.71 3.28
CA ASN A 35 1.75 -17.26 3.46
C ASN A 35 2.11 -18.17 2.27
N ASP A 36 2.39 -17.54 1.14
CA ASP A 36 2.90 -18.20 -0.07
C ASP A 36 4.42 -18.03 -0.21
N GLU A 37 4.99 -18.59 -1.28
CA GLU A 37 6.42 -18.51 -1.58
C GLU A 37 6.83 -17.17 -2.22
N ASN A 38 5.88 -16.24 -2.41
CA ASN A 38 6.12 -15.00 -3.13
C ASN A 38 6.45 -13.84 -2.19
N GLU A 39 7.26 -12.91 -2.68
CA GLU A 39 7.43 -11.62 -2.05
C GLU A 39 6.31 -10.67 -2.48
N HIS A 40 5.65 -10.04 -1.50
CA HIS A 40 4.57 -9.09 -1.75
C HIS A 40 4.98 -7.69 -1.34
N GLN A 41 4.74 -6.72 -2.23
CA GLN A 41 4.99 -5.31 -1.96
C GLN A 41 3.75 -4.48 -2.26
N LEU A 42 3.38 -3.62 -1.32
CA LEU A 42 2.32 -2.64 -1.51
C LEU A 42 2.92 -1.30 -1.97
N SER A 43 2.65 -0.92 -3.22
CA SER A 43 3.06 0.39 -3.78
C SER A 43 1.86 1.35 -3.78
N LEU A 44 1.85 2.28 -2.82
CA LEU A 44 0.82 3.32 -2.76
C LEU A 44 1.13 4.44 -3.75
N ARG A 45 0.13 4.85 -4.53
CA ARG A 45 0.30 5.88 -5.58
C ARG A 45 -0.42 7.18 -5.27
N THR A 46 -1.66 7.10 -4.83
CA THR A 46 -2.49 8.28 -4.61
C THR A 46 -3.36 8.09 -3.37
N VAL A 47 -3.66 9.22 -2.73
CA VAL A 47 -4.66 9.34 -1.68
C VAL A 47 -5.58 10.48 -2.06
N SER A 48 -6.89 10.29 -1.94
CA SER A 48 -7.90 11.26 -2.37
C SER A 48 -9.10 11.27 -1.45
N LEU A 49 -9.67 12.45 -1.25
CA LEU A 49 -10.94 12.62 -0.53
C LEU A 49 -12.12 12.18 -1.40
N GLY A 50 -12.99 11.35 -0.84
CA GLY A 50 -14.23 10.95 -1.49
C GLY A 50 -15.23 12.10 -1.62
N ALA A 51 -16.16 11.97 -2.57
CA ALA A 51 -17.27 12.92 -2.70
C ALA A 51 -18.10 12.94 -1.41
N GLY A 52 -18.21 14.11 -0.76
CA GLY A 52 -18.91 14.28 0.51
C GLY A 52 -18.02 14.30 1.75
N ALA A 53 -16.69 14.17 1.60
CA ALA A 53 -15.76 14.48 2.69
C ALA A 53 -15.92 15.94 3.14
N LYS A 54 -15.85 16.17 4.46
CA LYS A 54 -15.93 17.52 5.03
C LYS A 54 -14.72 18.35 4.61
N ASP A 55 -14.84 19.67 4.60
CA ASP A 55 -13.69 20.56 4.39
C ASP A 55 -12.87 20.75 5.68
N GLU A 56 -12.31 19.65 6.18
CA GLU A 56 -11.44 19.61 7.35
C GLU A 56 -10.11 18.91 7.03
N LEU A 57 -9.15 18.99 7.95
CA LEU A 57 -7.87 18.33 7.78
C LEU A 57 -8.05 16.82 7.97
N HIS A 58 -7.78 16.07 6.91
CA HIS A 58 -7.74 14.62 6.91
C HIS A 58 -6.28 14.18 6.87
N ILE A 59 -5.87 13.37 7.84
CA ILE A 59 -4.53 12.81 7.92
C ILE A 59 -4.65 11.31 7.64
N VAL A 60 -3.87 10.83 6.69
CA VAL A 60 -3.78 9.39 6.38
C VAL A 60 -2.45 8.89 6.89
N GLU A 61 -2.51 7.85 7.71
CA GLU A 61 -1.35 7.20 8.32
C GLU A 61 -1.24 5.76 7.84
N ALA A 62 -0.03 5.24 7.81
CA ALA A 62 0.24 3.81 7.62
C ALA A 62 1.01 3.29 8.83
N GLU A 63 0.68 2.07 9.23
CA GLU A 63 1.41 1.33 10.25
C GLU A 63 2.15 0.16 9.59
N ALA A 64 3.47 0.08 9.80
CA ALA A 64 4.31 -0.97 9.25
C ALA A 64 5.50 -1.25 10.17
N MET A 65 6.16 -2.38 9.97
CA MET A 65 7.35 -2.76 10.73
C MET A 65 8.55 -1.94 10.24
N ASN A 66 9.32 -1.38 11.17
CA ASN A 66 10.60 -0.74 10.89
C ASN A 66 11.73 -1.78 10.77
N TYR A 67 12.96 -1.31 10.53
CA TYR A 67 14.16 -2.16 10.47
C TYR A 67 14.45 -2.92 11.77
N GLU A 68 14.06 -2.38 12.92
CA GLU A 68 14.23 -2.99 14.24
C GLU A 68 13.15 -4.04 14.55
N GLY A 69 12.20 -4.28 13.63
CA GLY A 69 11.10 -5.20 13.85
C GLY A 69 10.05 -4.68 14.83
N SER A 70 9.89 -3.36 14.94
CA SER A 70 8.83 -2.72 15.73
C SER A 70 7.80 -2.02 14.83
N PRO A 71 6.50 -2.08 15.14
CA PRO A 71 5.49 -1.36 14.39
C PRO A 71 5.65 0.15 14.61
N ILE A 72 5.66 0.91 13.51
CA ILE A 72 5.70 2.37 13.50
C ILE A 72 4.54 2.92 12.70
N LYS A 73 4.03 4.08 13.14
CA LYS A 73 3.03 4.85 12.39
C LYS A 73 3.72 6.00 11.66
N VAL A 74 3.40 6.16 10.38
CA VAL A 74 3.93 7.22 9.53
C VAL A 74 2.79 7.95 8.84
N THR A 75 2.85 9.27 8.81
CA THR A 75 1.90 10.08 8.04
C THR A 75 2.22 9.98 6.55
N LEU A 76 1.28 9.47 5.76
CA LEU A 76 1.39 9.37 4.31
C LEU A 76 1.00 10.68 3.62
N ALA A 77 -0.10 11.29 4.07
CA ALA A 77 -0.63 12.49 3.45
C ALA A 77 -1.51 13.29 4.42
N THR A 78 -1.50 14.60 4.21
CA THR A 78 -2.49 15.53 4.79
C THR A 78 -3.30 16.13 3.65
N LEU A 79 -4.63 16.00 3.73
CA LEU A 79 -5.58 16.42 2.71
C LEU A 79 -6.62 17.35 3.31
N LYS A 80 -7.14 18.25 2.47
CA LYS A 80 -8.28 19.10 2.80
C LYS A 80 -9.00 19.48 1.51
N MET A 81 -10.32 19.37 1.48
CA MET A 81 -11.11 19.50 0.25
C MET A 81 -10.88 20.83 -0.48
N SER A 82 -10.79 21.93 0.27
CA SER A 82 -10.64 23.29 -0.27
C SER A 82 -9.33 23.59 -0.99
N TRP A 83 -8.22 22.91 -0.66
CA TRP A 83 -6.90 23.27 -1.23
C TRP A 83 -5.99 22.09 -1.58
N LYS A 84 -6.25 20.89 -1.06
CA LYS A 84 -5.51 19.67 -1.39
C LYS A 84 -6.43 18.43 -1.27
N PRO A 85 -7.33 18.22 -2.23
CA PRO A 85 -8.27 17.10 -2.20
C PRO A 85 -7.63 15.75 -2.54
N ASN A 86 -6.47 15.75 -3.20
CA ASN A 86 -5.68 14.57 -3.50
C ASN A 86 -4.19 14.83 -3.29
N SER A 87 -3.43 13.75 -3.07
CA SER A 87 -1.97 13.76 -3.00
C SER A 87 -1.45 12.52 -3.69
N SER A 88 -0.43 12.69 -4.53
CA SER A 88 0.37 11.55 -5.01
C SER A 88 1.43 11.23 -3.96
N ILE A 89 1.64 9.93 -3.72
CA ILE A 89 2.77 9.40 -2.94
C ILE A 89 3.80 8.97 -4.00
N MET A 90 4.92 9.68 -4.07
CA MET A 90 6.03 9.38 -4.99
C MET A 90 7.04 8.49 -4.30
#